data_AF-A0A6J5WTP7-F1
#
_entry.id   AF-A0A6J5WTP7-F1
#
_cell.length_a   1.000
_cell.length_b   1.000
_cell.length_c   1.000
_cell.angle_alpha   90.00
_cell.angle_beta   90.00
_cell.angle_gamma   90.00
#
_symmetry.space_group_name_H-M   'P 1'
#
loop_
_entity.id
_entity.type
_entity.pdbx_description
1 polymer ?
#
loop_
_entity_poly.entity_id
_entity_poly.type
_entity_poly.pdbx_seq_one_letter_code
_entity_poly.pdbx_strand_id
1 'polypeptide(L)'
;MDYSSEEESDISESEINDYKDKPYEQLREGKYKVKGPNGTLRCPFCAGKKKQDYKFKDLFQHASGVGKGSANRSAKQKANHLALAIYLENDLASEADQIQRPLLPTPVAPQEKQEEDLYVWPWTGIVVNIVSQPKDGKDLLDSRYWLRKFSKYKPSEVHTFLNEEEPAACAVVCFSKDWSGFGNATDFEKMFETDCHGKKDWNARKQQPGSSIYGWCARADDYHSQGPMGTFLREEGKLRTVSDIVQEAAQNRNDVVASLANKIDMTNENLDELRYKYNENTMSLSRMLEEKDKLHNDFVEETRKMQRTARDNVRRILDEQEKLNYELESKKRKLDSWSKELNKREALTERERQKLDEDKKKNDQRNNSLHLASVEQKKADENVLRLVEEQKREKEDALNKILELEKQLDAKQKLEMEIEEIKGKLEVMKHLGDQDDDAVQKKIKEMNDELEEKVDELEDLESLNQTLITKERQSNDELQKARKELIAGLRGMLDVRSHIQIKRMGDLDYKPFYNVCKERFSDEEAQVQASTLCSLWQDNLTKTDWHPFKIITVDGNAQEIINEEDEKLRNLKEEWGHEIYECVVTALKELNEYNPSGRYAVSELWNVKEGRKATLKEVISYILSKIKTLKRKRT
;
A
#
# COMPACT_ATOMS: atom_id res chain seq x y z
N MET A 1 26.18 -58.76 -30.18
CA MET A 1 25.30 -58.87 -29.01
C MET A 1 25.93 -58.08 -27.88
N ASP A 2 25.11 -57.20 -27.33
CA ASP A 2 25.25 -56.38 -26.12
C ASP A 2 26.48 -55.49 -25.94
N TYR A 3 26.37 -54.31 -26.53
CA TYR A 3 26.86 -53.08 -25.93
C TYR A 3 26.01 -52.79 -24.68
N SER A 4 26.51 -53.18 -23.49
CA SER A 4 26.06 -52.61 -22.23
C SER A 4 27.14 -51.65 -21.74
N SER A 5 26.92 -50.36 -22.05
CA SER A 5 27.63 -49.24 -21.46
C SER A 5 27.18 -49.11 -20.01
N GLU A 6 27.81 -49.86 -19.11
CA GLU A 6 27.69 -49.58 -17.67
C GLU A 6 28.41 -48.25 -17.40
N GLU A 7 27.61 -47.25 -17.02
CA GLU A 7 28.05 -46.00 -16.41
C GLU A 7 28.85 -46.33 -15.14
N GLU A 8 30.18 -46.41 -15.26
CA GLU A 8 31.05 -46.49 -14.09
C GLU A 8 31.13 -45.11 -13.45
N SER A 9 30.49 -44.97 -12.30
CA SER A 9 30.60 -43.83 -11.38
C SER A 9 32.08 -43.46 -11.15
N ASP A 10 32.47 -42.27 -11.57
CA ASP A 10 33.80 -41.70 -11.35
C ASP A 10 34.03 -41.50 -9.84
N ILE A 11 34.91 -42.32 -9.27
CA ILE A 11 35.34 -42.25 -7.87
C ILE A 11 36.06 -40.91 -7.64
N SER A 12 35.73 -40.22 -6.55
CA SER A 12 36.39 -38.96 -6.17
C SER A 12 37.80 -39.21 -5.61
N GLU A 13 38.71 -38.24 -5.71
CA GLU A 13 40.04 -38.35 -5.10
C GLU A 13 40.00 -38.55 -3.57
N SER A 14 38.93 -38.09 -2.92
CA SER A 14 38.68 -38.29 -1.48
C SER A 14 38.36 -39.74 -1.09
N GLU A 15 37.94 -40.57 -2.05
CA GLU A 15 37.45 -41.94 -1.81
C GLU A 15 38.50 -43.01 -2.17
N ILE A 16 39.71 -42.60 -2.59
CA ILE A 16 40.79 -43.51 -3.01
C ILE A 16 41.20 -44.48 -1.89
N ASN A 17 41.21 -44.01 -0.63
CA ASN A 17 41.57 -44.84 0.52
C ASN A 17 40.50 -45.89 0.86
N ASP A 18 39.23 -45.59 0.61
CA ASP A 18 38.12 -46.50 0.88
C ASP A 18 37.95 -47.52 -0.24
N TYR A 19 38.33 -47.15 -1.48
CA TYR A 19 38.21 -48.02 -2.64
C TYR A 19 39.36 -49.03 -2.80
N LYS A 20 40.45 -48.91 -2.04
CA LYS A 20 41.62 -49.81 -2.17
C LYS A 20 41.39 -51.22 -1.63
N ASP A 21 40.43 -51.41 -0.73
CA ASP A 21 40.24 -52.66 -0.01
C ASP A 21 39.72 -53.79 -0.93
N LYS A 22 38.76 -53.47 -1.80
CA LYS A 22 38.21 -54.41 -2.80
C LYS A 22 39.26 -54.96 -3.79
N PRO A 23 40.09 -54.12 -4.47
CA PRO A 23 41.16 -54.63 -5.31
C PRO A 23 42.27 -55.33 -4.51
N TYR A 24 42.51 -54.96 -3.25
CA TYR A 24 43.45 -55.66 -2.35
C TYR A 24 42.97 -57.09 -2.03
N GLU A 25 41.70 -57.27 -1.69
CA GLU A 25 41.11 -58.60 -1.49
C GLU A 25 41.16 -59.43 -2.77
N GLN A 26 40.86 -58.84 -3.93
CA GLN A 26 40.96 -59.53 -5.23
C GLN A 26 42.39 -59.97 -5.57
N LEU A 27 43.41 -59.24 -5.12
CA LEU A 27 44.83 -59.66 -5.24
C LEU A 27 45.13 -60.85 -4.31
N ARG A 28 44.65 -60.81 -3.06
CA ARG A 28 44.82 -61.91 -2.08
C ARG A 28 44.10 -63.19 -2.50
N GLU A 29 42.92 -63.07 -3.11
CA GLU A 29 42.15 -64.19 -3.68
C GLU A 29 42.76 -64.73 -4.99
N GLY A 30 43.80 -64.09 -5.53
CA GLY A 30 44.47 -64.52 -6.75
C GLY A 30 43.72 -64.22 -8.04
N LYS A 31 42.66 -63.38 -8.00
CA LYS A 31 41.91 -62.95 -9.20
C LYS A 31 42.78 -62.14 -10.16
N TYR A 32 43.74 -61.37 -9.64
CA TYR A 32 44.76 -60.70 -10.44
C TYR A 32 46.12 -61.38 -10.28
N LYS A 33 46.72 -61.77 -11.42
CA LYS A 33 48.02 -62.44 -11.45
C LYS A 33 49.16 -61.43 -11.40
N VAL A 34 49.81 -61.30 -10.23
CA VAL A 34 51.00 -60.45 -10.03
C VAL A 34 52.30 -61.22 -10.35
N LYS A 35 52.34 -62.54 -10.08
CA LYS A 35 53.51 -63.41 -10.30
C LYS A 35 53.34 -64.23 -11.58
N GLY A 36 54.32 -64.14 -12.48
CA GLY A 36 54.41 -64.97 -13.67
C GLY A 36 55.00 -66.36 -13.39
N PRO A 37 54.85 -67.32 -14.32
CA PRO A 37 55.36 -68.70 -14.14
C PRO A 37 56.89 -68.78 -13.98
N ASN A 38 57.64 -67.75 -14.37
CA ASN A 38 59.11 -67.70 -14.29
C ASN A 38 59.62 -66.88 -13.09
N GLY A 39 58.77 -66.55 -12.12
CA GLY A 39 59.13 -65.74 -10.96
C GLY A 39 59.23 -64.23 -11.22
N THR A 40 58.88 -63.75 -12.42
CA THR A 40 58.81 -62.32 -12.74
C THR A 40 57.53 -61.68 -12.19
N LEU A 41 57.62 -60.43 -11.73
CA LEU A 41 56.49 -59.69 -11.17
C LEU A 41 55.95 -58.68 -12.17
N ARG A 42 54.62 -58.57 -12.30
CA ARG A 42 53.95 -57.63 -13.22
C ARG A 42 52.81 -56.91 -12.53
N CYS A 43 52.60 -55.64 -12.91
CA CYS A 43 51.45 -54.87 -12.47
C CYS A 43 50.20 -55.29 -13.27
N PRO A 44 49.16 -55.87 -12.65
CA PRO A 44 47.94 -56.29 -13.34
C PRO A 44 47.07 -55.12 -13.80
N PHE A 45 47.29 -53.91 -13.27
CA PHE A 45 46.47 -52.72 -13.50
C PHE A 45 47.00 -51.78 -14.60
N CYS A 46 48.13 -52.12 -15.23
CA CYS A 46 48.73 -51.35 -16.33
C CYS A 46 48.49 -52.02 -17.70
N ALA A 47 48.04 -51.24 -18.69
CA ALA A 47 47.88 -51.69 -20.09
C ALA A 47 49.00 -51.16 -21.01
N GLY A 48 49.31 -51.89 -22.08
CA GLY A 48 50.23 -51.48 -23.15
C GLY A 48 51.73 -51.62 -22.83
N LYS A 49 52.56 -50.72 -23.37
CA LYS A 49 54.06 -50.69 -23.25
C LYS A 49 54.60 -50.66 -21.80
N LYS A 50 53.73 -50.61 -20.79
CA LYS A 50 54.03 -50.64 -19.35
C LYS A 50 53.91 -52.04 -18.70
N LYS A 51 53.62 -53.09 -19.48
CA LYS A 51 53.69 -54.49 -19.01
C LYS A 51 55.14 -55.01 -19.04
N GLN A 52 56.03 -54.35 -18.30
CA GLN A 52 57.41 -54.83 -18.12
C GLN A 52 57.45 -55.83 -16.96
N ASP A 53 58.43 -56.74 -16.99
CA ASP A 53 58.77 -57.58 -15.86
C ASP A 53 59.58 -56.75 -14.85
N TYR A 54 59.11 -56.68 -13.61
CA TYR A 54 59.72 -55.92 -12.53
C TYR A 54 60.43 -56.85 -11.53
N LYS A 55 61.50 -56.35 -10.91
CA LYS A 55 61.98 -56.89 -9.62
C LYS A 55 61.07 -56.40 -8.50
N PHE A 56 61.10 -57.05 -7.33
CA PHE A 56 60.25 -56.69 -6.19
C PHE A 56 60.32 -55.19 -5.82
N LYS A 57 61.54 -54.66 -5.62
CA LYS A 57 61.74 -53.23 -5.30
C LYS A 57 61.21 -52.30 -6.40
N ASP A 58 61.39 -52.67 -7.67
CA ASP A 58 60.96 -51.87 -8.81
C ASP A 58 59.44 -51.86 -8.96
N LEU A 59 58.79 -53.02 -8.74
CA LEU A 59 57.33 -53.12 -8.78
C LEU A 59 56.69 -52.36 -7.62
N PHE A 60 57.27 -52.47 -6.42
CA PHE A 60 56.79 -51.74 -5.24
C PHE A 60 56.91 -50.23 -5.44
N GLN A 61 58.05 -49.74 -5.96
CA GLN A 61 58.22 -48.33 -6.30
C GLN A 61 57.24 -47.89 -7.40
N HIS A 62 57.00 -48.71 -8.41
CA HIS A 62 56.00 -48.43 -9.44
C HIS A 62 54.57 -48.32 -8.84
N ALA A 63 54.16 -49.30 -8.05
CA ALA A 63 52.84 -49.34 -7.43
C ALA A 63 52.62 -48.17 -6.45
N SER A 64 53.59 -47.93 -5.56
CA SER A 64 53.56 -46.83 -4.59
C SER A 64 53.63 -45.46 -5.28
N GLY A 65 54.46 -45.32 -6.31
CA GLY A 65 54.58 -44.09 -7.09
C GLY A 65 53.33 -43.76 -7.89
N VAL A 66 52.63 -44.75 -8.45
CA VAL A 66 51.35 -44.53 -9.14
C VAL A 66 50.22 -44.26 -8.15
N GLY A 67 50.21 -44.93 -6.99
CA GLY A 67 49.23 -44.68 -5.92
C GLY A 67 49.35 -43.28 -5.31
N LYS A 68 50.58 -42.74 -5.19
CA LYS A 68 50.86 -41.40 -4.63
C LYS A 68 51.00 -40.29 -5.67
N GLY A 69 51.03 -40.62 -6.96
CA GLY A 69 51.45 -39.73 -8.05
C GLY A 69 50.36 -38.88 -8.73
N SER A 70 50.82 -37.98 -9.61
CA SER A 70 50.15 -36.86 -10.34
C SER A 70 48.68 -37.03 -10.80
N ALA A 71 47.98 -35.89 -10.87
CA ALA A 71 46.58 -35.65 -11.28
C ALA A 71 46.10 -36.22 -12.64
N ASN A 72 46.99 -36.81 -13.44
CA ASN A 72 46.67 -37.34 -14.77
C ASN A 72 46.22 -38.82 -14.77
N ARG A 73 45.88 -39.40 -13.61
CA ARG A 73 45.39 -40.78 -13.45
C ARG A 73 44.07 -40.76 -12.69
N SER A 74 43.10 -41.58 -13.12
CA SER A 74 41.80 -41.66 -12.44
C SER A 74 41.95 -42.17 -11.01
N ALA A 75 41.04 -41.75 -10.12
CA ALA A 75 41.02 -42.19 -8.73
C ALA A 75 40.99 -43.73 -8.62
N LYS A 76 40.25 -44.42 -9.52
CA LYS A 76 40.24 -45.88 -9.63
C LYS A 76 41.62 -46.47 -9.91
N GLN A 77 42.39 -45.87 -10.82
CA GLN A 77 43.76 -46.33 -11.11
C GLN A 77 44.69 -46.12 -9.91
N LYS A 78 44.58 -44.98 -9.21
CA LYS A 78 45.37 -44.71 -8.01
C LYS A 78 45.04 -45.72 -6.89
N ALA A 79 43.76 -45.98 -6.64
CA ALA A 79 43.31 -46.97 -5.64
C ALA A 79 43.80 -48.39 -5.95
N ASN A 80 43.72 -48.84 -7.21
CA ASN A 80 44.22 -50.16 -7.62
C ASN A 80 45.74 -50.32 -7.43
N HIS A 81 46.52 -49.28 -7.74
CA HIS A 81 47.98 -49.34 -7.56
C HIS A 81 48.39 -49.21 -6.09
N LEU A 82 47.63 -48.45 -5.29
CA LEU A 82 47.79 -48.40 -3.84
C LEU A 82 47.52 -49.79 -3.21
N ALA A 83 46.46 -50.47 -3.64
CA ALA A 83 46.17 -51.85 -3.23
C ALA A 83 47.30 -52.83 -3.59
N LEU A 84 47.88 -52.69 -4.79
CA LEU A 84 49.05 -53.50 -5.19
C LEU A 84 50.28 -53.24 -4.32
N ALA A 85 50.53 -51.99 -3.93
CA ALA A 85 51.66 -51.65 -3.05
C ALA A 85 51.49 -52.30 -1.68
N ILE A 86 50.29 -52.23 -1.10
CA ILE A 86 49.96 -52.87 0.18
C ILE A 86 50.12 -54.39 0.09
N TYR A 87 49.64 -55.02 -1.00
CA TYR A 87 49.80 -56.46 -1.23
C TYR A 87 51.28 -56.88 -1.35
N LEU A 88 52.12 -56.07 -2.01
CA LEU A 88 53.54 -56.35 -2.12
C LEU A 88 54.25 -56.25 -0.76
N GLU A 89 53.88 -55.26 0.06
CA GLU A 89 54.47 -55.01 1.37
C GLU A 89 54.02 -56.02 2.43
N ASN A 90 52.75 -56.39 2.43
CA ASN A 90 52.18 -57.25 3.47
C ASN A 90 52.24 -58.74 3.14
N ASP A 91 51.98 -59.12 1.88
CA ASP A 91 51.79 -60.53 1.49
C ASP A 91 53.00 -61.09 0.70
N LEU A 92 53.88 -60.24 0.14
CA LEU A 92 55.04 -60.69 -0.67
C LEU A 92 56.43 -60.26 -0.13
N ALA A 93 56.51 -59.45 0.93
CA ALA A 93 57.79 -58.93 1.44
C ALA A 93 58.73 -60.01 2.00
N SER A 94 58.19 -61.08 2.60
CA SER A 94 58.98 -62.15 3.22
C SER A 94 59.66 -63.09 2.22
N GLU A 95 59.26 -63.08 0.94
CA GLU A 95 59.85 -63.93 -0.12
C GLU A 95 61.12 -63.31 -0.75
N ALA A 96 61.42 -62.03 -0.50
CA ALA A 96 62.51 -61.30 -1.15
C ALA A 96 63.89 -61.41 -0.43
N ASP A 97 63.90 -61.74 0.87
CA ASP A 97 65.10 -61.71 1.72
C ASP A 97 65.93 -63.03 1.74
N GLN A 98 65.55 -64.05 0.98
CA GLN A 98 66.29 -65.33 0.94
C GLN A 98 67.47 -65.39 -0.02
N ILE A 99 67.79 -64.32 -0.75
CA ILE A 99 68.84 -64.34 -1.78
C ILE A 99 70.03 -63.46 -1.35
N GLN A 100 71.08 -64.14 -0.84
CA GLN A 100 72.49 -63.73 -0.68
C GLN A 100 72.99 -63.37 0.74
N ARG A 101 73.68 -64.32 1.38
CA ARG A 101 74.82 -64.07 2.30
C ARG A 101 76.04 -64.88 1.84
N PRO A 102 77.19 -64.25 1.53
CA PRO A 102 78.47 -64.95 1.38
C PRO A 102 79.07 -65.32 2.74
N LEU A 103 79.74 -66.48 2.79
CA LEU A 103 80.45 -67.03 3.96
C LEU A 103 81.75 -66.25 4.26
N LEU A 104 82.01 -66.00 5.54
CA LEU A 104 83.29 -65.52 6.08
C LEU A 104 84.36 -66.63 6.03
N PRO A 105 85.64 -66.34 5.73
CA PRO A 105 86.70 -67.32 5.85
C PRO A 105 87.22 -67.47 7.29
N THR A 106 87.57 -68.72 7.62
CA THR A 106 88.03 -69.29 8.88
C THR A 106 89.45 -68.81 9.27
N PRO A 107 89.82 -68.75 10.57
CA PRO A 107 91.13 -68.24 11.03
C PRO A 107 92.28 -69.20 10.69
N VAL A 108 93.40 -68.63 10.22
CA VAL A 108 94.67 -69.35 10.05
C VAL A 108 95.34 -69.53 11.41
N ALA A 109 95.82 -70.74 11.68
CA ALA A 109 96.52 -71.15 12.89
C ALA A 109 97.81 -70.32 13.14
N PRO A 110 98.27 -70.19 14.40
CA PRO A 110 99.47 -69.42 14.73
C PRO A 110 100.71 -70.09 14.14
N GLN A 111 101.42 -69.39 13.26
CA GLN A 111 102.75 -69.82 12.83
C GLN A 111 103.77 -69.55 13.94
N GLU A 112 104.64 -70.54 14.09
CA GLU A 112 105.78 -70.57 15.00
C GLU A 112 106.58 -69.27 14.94
N LYS A 113 107.00 -68.78 16.13
CA LYS A 113 107.96 -67.68 16.24
C LYS A 113 109.25 -68.06 15.52
N GLN A 114 109.35 -67.71 14.24
CA GLN A 114 110.62 -67.49 13.59
C GLN A 114 111.27 -66.31 14.30
N GLU A 115 112.56 -66.40 14.61
CA GLU A 115 113.33 -65.24 15.06
C GLU A 115 113.09 -64.11 14.05
N GLU A 116 112.36 -63.07 14.46
CA GLU A 116 111.97 -62.00 13.54
C GLU A 116 113.24 -61.30 13.06
N ASP A 117 113.50 -61.37 11.76
CA ASP A 117 114.62 -60.67 11.14
C ASP A 117 114.50 -59.18 11.45
N LEU A 118 115.41 -58.69 12.30
CA LEU A 118 115.57 -57.27 12.59
C LEU A 118 116.40 -56.66 11.47
N TYR A 119 115.77 -55.77 10.71
CA TYR A 119 116.42 -55.00 9.65
C TYR A 119 116.85 -53.65 10.21
N VAL A 120 117.96 -53.12 9.69
CA VAL A 120 118.25 -51.70 9.86
C VAL A 120 117.27 -50.92 8.98
N TRP A 121 116.48 -50.04 9.61
CA TRP A 121 115.54 -49.14 8.96
C TRP A 121 115.99 -47.67 9.14
N PRO A 122 116.12 -46.86 8.08
CA PRO A 122 115.77 -47.13 6.68
C PRO A 122 116.53 -48.31 6.07
N TRP A 123 115.90 -49.01 5.13
CA TRP A 123 116.45 -50.26 4.57
C TRP A 123 117.86 -50.03 4.05
N THR A 124 118.81 -50.86 4.48
CA THR A 124 120.24 -50.62 4.24
C THR A 124 120.92 -51.91 3.77
N GLY A 125 121.81 -51.79 2.80
CA GLY A 125 122.71 -52.83 2.29
C GLY A 125 124.15 -52.61 2.73
N ILE A 126 124.93 -53.67 2.82
CA ILE A 126 126.36 -53.65 3.15
C ILE A 126 127.11 -54.35 2.03
N VAL A 127 128.29 -53.83 1.69
CA VAL A 127 129.27 -54.43 0.79
C VAL A 127 130.62 -54.49 1.51
N VAL A 128 131.29 -55.64 1.47
CA VAL A 128 132.61 -55.85 2.09
C VAL A 128 133.62 -56.42 1.09
N ASN A 129 134.89 -56.48 1.51
CA ASN A 129 136.04 -56.95 0.74
C ASN A 129 136.36 -56.11 -0.51
N ILE A 130 136.27 -54.79 -0.40
CA ILE A 130 136.64 -53.87 -1.47
C ILE A 130 138.17 -53.71 -1.47
N VAL A 131 138.87 -54.41 -2.37
CA VAL A 131 140.35 -54.44 -2.46
C VAL A 131 140.84 -53.90 -3.82
N SER A 132 141.88 -53.06 -3.81
CA SER A 132 142.45 -52.41 -5.01
C SER A 132 143.38 -53.34 -5.80
N GLN A 133 143.23 -53.40 -7.13
CA GLN A 133 144.29 -53.92 -8.02
C GLN A 133 145.34 -52.83 -8.32
N PRO A 134 146.63 -53.17 -8.57
CA PRO A 134 147.75 -52.22 -8.54
C PRO A 134 147.78 -51.12 -9.62
N LYS A 135 146.74 -50.98 -10.46
CA LYS A 135 146.74 -50.05 -11.60
C LYS A 135 145.80 -48.84 -11.49
N ASP A 136 144.87 -48.78 -10.53
CA ASP A 136 143.91 -47.66 -10.42
C ASP A 136 143.66 -47.22 -8.95
N GLY A 137 144.69 -46.69 -8.29
CA GLY A 137 144.71 -46.42 -6.84
C GLY A 137 143.94 -45.18 -6.33
N LYS A 138 142.94 -44.62 -7.04
CA LYS A 138 142.16 -43.45 -6.56
C LYS A 138 140.64 -43.56 -6.60
N ASP A 139 140.06 -44.60 -7.22
CA ASP A 139 138.59 -44.70 -7.42
C ASP A 139 137.84 -45.57 -6.39
N LEU A 140 138.56 -46.29 -5.50
CA LEU A 140 137.93 -47.31 -4.63
C LEU A 140 137.10 -46.77 -3.46
N LEU A 141 137.35 -45.53 -3.04
CA LEU A 141 136.66 -44.86 -1.93
C LEU A 141 135.68 -43.78 -2.42
N ASP A 142 135.46 -43.68 -3.74
CA ASP A 142 134.47 -42.74 -4.28
C ASP A 142 133.07 -43.34 -4.12
N SER A 143 132.29 -42.80 -3.19
CA SER A 143 130.89 -43.18 -2.99
C SER A 143 130.05 -43.04 -4.26
N ARG A 144 130.40 -42.12 -5.17
CA ARG A 144 129.69 -41.92 -6.45
C ARG A 144 129.88 -43.10 -7.39
N TYR A 145 131.06 -43.72 -7.38
CA TYR A 145 131.30 -44.93 -8.16
C TYR A 145 130.37 -46.06 -7.69
N TRP A 146 130.26 -46.28 -6.38
CA TRP A 146 129.41 -47.33 -5.81
C TRP A 146 127.92 -47.05 -6.00
N LEU A 147 127.50 -45.79 -5.87
CA LEU A 147 126.14 -45.35 -6.20
C LEU A 147 125.79 -45.63 -7.67
N ARG A 148 126.73 -45.37 -8.60
CA ARG A 148 126.55 -45.67 -10.03
C ARG A 148 126.55 -47.18 -10.29
N LYS A 149 127.45 -47.94 -9.65
CA LYS A 149 127.57 -49.40 -9.80
C LYS A 149 126.29 -50.11 -9.36
N PHE A 150 125.68 -49.68 -8.28
CA PHE A 150 124.44 -50.27 -7.75
C PHE A 150 123.17 -49.52 -8.17
N SER A 151 123.26 -48.58 -9.13
CA SER A 151 122.13 -47.74 -9.57
C SER A 151 120.88 -48.52 -10.01
N LYS A 152 121.04 -49.75 -10.51
CA LYS A 152 119.92 -50.65 -10.86
C LYS A 152 118.97 -50.88 -9.67
N TYR A 153 119.50 -50.91 -8.45
CA TYR A 153 118.75 -51.13 -7.22
C TYR A 153 118.29 -49.82 -6.57
N LYS A 154 118.46 -48.68 -7.25
CA LYS A 154 118.01 -47.36 -6.79
C LYS A 154 118.41 -47.04 -5.33
N PRO A 155 119.70 -47.19 -4.95
CA PRO A 155 120.17 -46.72 -3.66
C PRO A 155 119.95 -45.20 -3.56
N SER A 156 119.53 -44.74 -2.37
CA SER A 156 119.43 -43.31 -2.10
C SER A 156 120.81 -42.71 -1.86
N GLU A 157 121.65 -43.40 -1.10
CA GLU A 157 122.99 -42.94 -0.69
C GLU A 157 123.95 -44.11 -0.54
N VAL A 158 125.27 -43.89 -0.69
CA VAL A 158 126.30 -44.90 -0.42
C VAL A 158 127.44 -44.27 0.37
N HIS A 159 127.89 -44.93 1.43
CA HIS A 159 128.98 -44.50 2.30
C HIS A 159 130.08 -45.55 2.31
N THR A 160 131.34 -45.17 2.10
CA THR A 160 132.48 -46.09 2.10
C THR A 160 133.35 -45.89 3.33
N PHE A 161 133.81 -46.99 3.95
CA PHE A 161 134.63 -46.97 5.14
C PHE A 161 135.90 -47.82 4.94
N LEU A 162 137.02 -47.35 5.49
CA LEU A 162 138.27 -48.10 5.62
C LEU A 162 138.42 -48.57 7.06
N ASN A 163 138.87 -49.80 7.25
CA ASN A 163 139.21 -50.30 8.58
C ASN A 163 140.74 -50.24 8.76
N GLU A 164 141.22 -49.64 9.85
CA GLU A 164 142.67 -49.46 10.06
C GLU A 164 143.41 -50.79 10.33
N GLU A 165 142.66 -51.86 10.67
CA GLU A 165 143.19 -53.19 11.01
C GLU A 165 143.00 -54.25 9.90
N GLU A 166 142.21 -53.99 8.85
CA GLU A 166 141.99 -54.90 7.71
C GLU A 166 142.28 -54.17 6.36
N PRO A 167 143.03 -54.77 5.41
CA PRO A 167 143.42 -54.08 4.17
C PRO A 167 142.29 -53.85 3.14
N ALA A 168 141.03 -54.19 3.46
CA ALA A 168 139.89 -54.10 2.56
C ALA A 168 138.85 -53.08 3.05
N ALA A 169 138.31 -52.26 2.15
CA ALA A 169 137.25 -51.30 2.46
C ALA A 169 135.86 -51.96 2.47
N CYS A 170 134.88 -51.29 3.08
CA CYS A 170 133.47 -51.66 3.05
C CYS A 170 132.60 -50.47 2.61
N ALA A 171 131.38 -50.74 2.16
CA ALA A 171 130.41 -49.72 1.78
C ALA A 171 129.03 -50.03 2.37
N VAL A 172 128.32 -49.00 2.81
CA VAL A 172 126.92 -49.05 3.25
C VAL A 172 126.08 -48.39 2.18
N VAL A 173 125.01 -49.06 1.75
CA VAL A 173 124.12 -48.68 0.66
C VAL A 173 122.73 -48.42 1.24
N CYS A 174 122.30 -47.17 1.34
CA CYS A 174 121.02 -46.80 1.93
C CYS A 174 119.90 -46.82 0.87
N PHE A 175 118.69 -47.22 1.26
CA PHE A 175 117.48 -47.23 0.42
C PHE A 175 116.33 -46.43 1.06
N SER A 176 115.26 -46.17 0.30
CA SER A 176 114.10 -45.39 0.75
C SER A 176 113.37 -46.02 1.95
N LYS A 177 112.66 -45.22 2.74
CA LYS A 177 111.97 -45.67 3.97
C LYS A 177 110.71 -46.52 3.75
N ASP A 178 110.15 -46.46 2.55
CA ASP A 178 108.89 -47.11 2.17
C ASP A 178 109.09 -48.56 1.72
N TRP A 179 107.99 -49.23 1.38
CA TRP A 179 108.04 -50.62 0.90
C TRP A 179 108.78 -50.78 -0.45
N SER A 180 108.90 -49.70 -1.24
CA SER A 180 109.73 -49.75 -2.46
C SER A 180 111.21 -49.86 -2.12
N GLY A 181 111.67 -49.19 -1.05
CA GLY A 181 113.04 -49.32 -0.54
C GLY A 181 113.35 -50.71 0.00
N PHE A 182 112.38 -51.39 0.61
CA PHE A 182 112.54 -52.78 1.07
C PHE A 182 112.78 -53.72 -0.10
N GLY A 183 111.96 -53.58 -1.16
CA GLY A 183 112.11 -54.37 -2.38
C GLY A 183 113.47 -54.14 -3.04
N ASN A 184 113.89 -52.88 -3.15
CA ASN A 184 115.18 -52.50 -3.71
C ASN A 184 116.37 -53.10 -2.93
N ALA A 185 116.32 -53.04 -1.60
CA ALA A 185 117.34 -53.61 -0.73
C ALA A 185 117.41 -55.14 -0.88
N THR A 186 116.25 -55.79 -0.87
CA THR A 186 116.16 -57.26 -1.04
C THR A 186 116.71 -57.72 -2.39
N ASP A 187 116.41 -56.99 -3.47
CA ASP A 187 116.94 -57.30 -4.80
C ASP A 187 118.46 -57.09 -4.88
N PHE A 188 118.99 -56.08 -4.16
CA PHE A 188 120.42 -55.86 -4.01
C PHE A 188 121.10 -57.02 -3.28
N GLU A 189 120.54 -57.51 -2.17
CA GLU A 189 121.05 -58.69 -1.43
C GLU A 189 121.05 -59.95 -2.31
N LYS A 190 119.95 -60.21 -3.03
CA LYS A 190 119.85 -61.36 -3.94
C LYS A 190 120.89 -61.38 -5.05
N MET A 191 121.33 -60.21 -5.53
CA MET A 191 122.39 -60.13 -6.53
C MET A 191 123.67 -60.82 -6.02
N PHE A 192 124.06 -60.52 -4.79
CA PHE A 192 125.23 -61.11 -4.17
C PHE A 192 125.03 -62.57 -3.83
N GLU A 193 123.85 -62.97 -3.35
CA GLU A 193 123.53 -64.37 -3.08
C GLU A 193 123.59 -65.25 -4.34
N THR A 194 123.09 -64.74 -5.48
CA THR A 194 123.07 -65.49 -6.75
C THR A 194 124.48 -65.80 -7.26
N ASP A 195 125.43 -64.89 -7.01
CA ASP A 195 126.83 -65.05 -7.38
C ASP A 195 127.66 -65.81 -6.31
N CYS A 196 127.00 -66.38 -5.29
CA CYS A 196 127.62 -67.01 -4.11
C CYS A 196 128.59 -66.07 -3.38
N HIS A 197 128.22 -64.79 -3.30
CA HIS A 197 128.93 -63.71 -2.60
C HIS A 197 128.04 -63.05 -1.53
N GLY A 198 127.07 -63.78 -0.98
CA GLY A 198 126.22 -63.29 0.10
C GLY A 198 126.93 -63.28 1.46
N LYS A 199 126.21 -62.90 2.53
CA LYS A 199 126.74 -62.88 3.90
C LYS A 199 127.24 -64.24 4.38
N LYS A 200 126.50 -65.31 4.05
CA LYS A 200 126.85 -66.68 4.42
C LYS A 200 128.18 -67.09 3.77
N ASP A 201 128.37 -66.72 2.51
CA ASP A 201 129.60 -66.99 1.76
C ASP A 201 130.78 -66.18 2.30
N TRP A 202 130.55 -64.91 2.67
CA TRP A 202 131.53 -64.07 3.33
C TRP A 202 132.02 -64.69 4.64
N ASN A 203 131.10 -65.10 5.51
CA ASN A 203 131.43 -65.71 6.79
C ASN A 203 132.22 -67.03 6.63
N ALA A 204 131.95 -67.81 5.58
CA ALA A 204 132.67 -69.04 5.29
C ALA A 204 134.09 -68.80 4.74
N ARG A 205 134.32 -67.71 3.98
CA ARG A 205 135.58 -67.44 3.26
C ARG A 205 136.43 -66.33 3.88
N LYS A 206 136.01 -65.77 5.01
CA LYS A 206 136.63 -64.58 5.64
C LYS A 206 138.16 -64.65 5.82
N GLN A 207 138.72 -65.84 6.03
CA GLN A 207 140.18 -66.02 6.20
C GLN A 207 140.97 -66.00 4.88
N GLN A 208 140.33 -66.31 3.74
CA GLN A 208 140.91 -66.26 2.40
C GLN A 208 139.86 -65.76 1.39
N PRO A 209 139.48 -64.47 1.46
CA PRO A 209 138.28 -63.96 0.79
C PRO A 209 138.42 -63.80 -0.73
N GLY A 210 139.64 -63.89 -1.26
CA GLY A 210 139.93 -63.63 -2.67
C GLY A 210 139.69 -62.16 -3.05
N SER A 211 139.52 -61.90 -4.36
CA SER A 211 139.31 -60.55 -4.91
C SER A 211 137.83 -60.17 -5.12
N SER A 212 136.89 -61.03 -4.74
CA SER A 212 135.44 -60.78 -4.92
C SER A 212 134.88 -59.87 -3.82
N ILE A 213 133.94 -59.01 -4.16
CA ILE A 213 133.15 -58.26 -3.19
C ILE A 213 131.92 -59.07 -2.74
N TYR A 214 131.52 -58.90 -1.49
CA TYR A 214 130.37 -59.59 -0.90
C TYR A 214 129.36 -58.56 -0.40
N GLY A 215 128.07 -58.90 -0.41
CA GLY A 215 127.06 -57.96 0.05
C GLY A 215 125.74 -58.60 0.50
N TRP A 216 125.02 -57.89 1.34
CA TRP A 216 123.76 -58.33 1.95
C TRP A 216 122.99 -57.14 2.51
N CYS A 217 121.75 -57.35 2.96
CA CYS A 217 121.00 -56.32 3.66
C CYS A 217 121.36 -56.31 5.14
N ALA A 218 121.57 -55.12 5.70
CA ALA A 218 121.98 -54.94 7.09
C ALA A 218 120.92 -55.51 8.06
N ARG A 219 121.36 -56.41 8.94
CA ARG A 219 120.55 -57.00 10.01
C ARG A 219 121.08 -56.61 11.39
N ALA A 220 120.46 -57.13 12.44
CA ALA A 220 120.85 -56.87 13.83
C ALA A 220 122.34 -57.11 14.11
N ASP A 221 122.94 -58.17 13.60
CA ASP A 221 124.36 -58.45 13.81
C ASP A 221 125.28 -57.40 13.16
N ASP A 222 124.91 -56.87 11.99
CA ASP A 222 125.64 -55.76 11.36
C ASP A 222 125.49 -54.45 12.15
N TYR A 223 124.29 -54.15 12.62
CA TYR A 223 123.99 -52.98 13.44
C TYR A 223 124.79 -52.98 14.76
N HIS A 224 125.02 -54.15 15.35
CA HIS A 224 125.83 -54.32 16.55
C HIS A 224 127.32 -54.56 16.28
N SER A 225 127.74 -54.55 15.01
CA SER A 225 129.16 -54.74 14.68
C SER A 225 130.04 -53.62 15.25
N GLN A 226 131.29 -53.98 15.59
CA GLN A 226 132.31 -53.04 16.00
C GLN A 226 133.01 -52.44 14.77
N GLY A 227 133.45 -51.18 14.89
CA GLY A 227 134.10 -50.43 13.81
C GLY A 227 133.20 -49.36 13.17
N PRO A 228 133.73 -48.59 12.20
CA PRO A 228 133.04 -47.42 11.63
C PRO A 228 131.67 -47.73 11.01
N MET A 229 131.54 -48.88 10.34
CA MET A 229 130.30 -49.29 9.68
C MET A 229 129.16 -49.55 10.67
N GLY A 230 129.41 -50.31 11.74
CA GLY A 230 128.40 -50.56 12.77
C GLY A 230 128.01 -49.29 13.53
N THR A 231 128.94 -48.36 13.77
CA THR A 231 128.62 -47.05 14.36
C THR A 231 127.69 -46.24 13.47
N PHE A 232 127.97 -46.17 12.16
CA PHE A 232 127.11 -45.47 11.20
C PHE A 232 125.69 -46.04 11.18
N LEU A 233 125.54 -47.37 11.19
CA LEU A 233 124.22 -48.01 11.20
C LEU A 233 123.38 -47.66 12.45
N ARG A 234 124.03 -47.39 13.59
CA ARG A 234 123.35 -46.99 14.84
C ARG A 234 122.98 -45.52 14.90
N GLU A 235 123.75 -44.67 14.22
CA GLU A 235 123.48 -43.23 14.15
C GLU A 235 122.34 -42.92 13.16
N GLU A 236 122.39 -43.55 11.97
CA GLU A 236 121.46 -43.25 10.87
C GLU A 236 120.27 -44.21 10.77
N GLY A 237 120.37 -45.38 11.40
CA GLY A 237 119.37 -46.44 11.34
C GLY A 237 118.80 -46.83 12.71
N LYS A 238 117.66 -47.52 12.69
CA LYS A 238 117.06 -48.19 13.85
C LYS A 238 116.72 -49.62 13.48
N LEU A 239 116.93 -50.55 14.40
CA LEU A 239 116.44 -51.92 14.20
C LEU A 239 114.92 -51.94 14.28
N ARG A 240 114.28 -52.45 13.23
CA ARG A 240 112.83 -52.62 13.14
C ARG A 240 112.48 -53.95 12.50
N THR A 241 111.37 -54.52 12.92
CA THR A 241 110.74 -55.63 12.21
C THR A 241 109.81 -55.09 11.11
N VAL A 242 109.53 -55.91 10.10
CA VAL A 242 108.49 -55.62 9.10
C VAL A 242 107.13 -55.40 9.78
N SER A 243 106.84 -56.20 10.82
CA SER A 243 105.59 -56.13 11.59
C SER A 243 105.39 -54.77 12.27
N ASP A 244 106.43 -54.24 12.94
CA ASP A 244 106.37 -52.94 13.62
C ASP A 244 106.01 -51.80 12.67
N ILE A 245 106.64 -51.80 11.48
CA ILE A 245 106.42 -50.77 10.46
C ILE A 245 104.99 -50.84 9.90
N VAL A 246 104.47 -52.05 9.66
CA VAL A 246 103.07 -52.26 9.20
C VAL A 246 102.08 -51.83 10.29
N GLN A 247 102.31 -52.24 11.53
CA GLN A 247 101.40 -51.99 12.64
C GLN A 247 101.29 -50.49 12.97
N GLU A 248 102.42 -49.77 13.00
CA GLU A 248 102.43 -48.31 13.21
C GLU A 248 101.66 -47.57 12.10
N ALA A 249 101.85 -47.95 10.84
CA ALA A 249 101.13 -47.37 9.71
C ALA A 249 99.62 -47.67 9.76
N ALA A 250 99.24 -48.89 10.14
CA ALA A 250 97.85 -49.29 10.30
C ALA A 250 97.16 -48.53 11.44
N GLN A 251 97.84 -48.35 12.58
CA GLN A 251 97.31 -47.62 13.73
C GLN A 251 97.05 -46.15 13.38
N ASN A 252 98.03 -45.48 12.75
CA ASN A 252 97.88 -44.09 12.31
C ASN A 252 96.68 -43.91 11.34
N ARG A 253 96.47 -44.87 10.43
CA ARG A 253 95.30 -44.84 9.53
C ARG A 253 94.00 -45.01 10.31
N ASN A 254 93.96 -45.95 11.25
CA ASN A 254 92.76 -46.23 12.03
C ASN A 254 92.36 -45.04 12.92
N ASP A 255 93.33 -44.32 13.50
CA ASP A 255 93.06 -43.12 14.31
C ASP A 255 92.42 -42.01 13.47
N VAL A 256 92.89 -41.80 12.23
CA VAL A 256 92.27 -40.86 11.28
C VAL A 256 90.86 -41.30 10.91
N VAL A 257 90.65 -42.59 10.63
CA VAL A 257 89.33 -43.13 10.30
C VAL A 257 88.35 -42.95 11.47
N ALA A 258 88.78 -43.22 12.70
CA ALA A 258 87.96 -43.03 13.90
C ALA A 258 87.57 -41.56 14.11
N SER A 259 88.52 -40.63 13.93
CA SER A 259 88.26 -39.19 14.00
C SER A 259 87.25 -38.73 12.96
N LEU A 260 87.37 -39.21 11.72
CA LEU A 260 86.41 -38.90 10.65
C LEU A 260 85.03 -39.50 10.91
N ALA A 261 84.96 -40.73 11.41
CA ALA A 261 83.70 -41.38 11.79
C ALA A 261 82.96 -40.55 12.87
N ASN A 262 83.66 -40.17 13.94
CA ASN A 262 83.08 -39.31 14.99
C ASN A 262 82.55 -37.98 14.42
N LYS A 263 83.27 -37.36 13.48
CA LYS A 263 82.83 -36.12 12.85
C LYS A 263 81.58 -36.32 11.99
N ILE A 264 81.49 -37.45 11.29
CA ILE A 264 80.28 -37.83 10.52
C ILE A 264 79.10 -38.02 11.47
N ASP A 265 79.29 -38.75 12.57
CA ASP A 265 78.23 -39.01 13.54
C ASP A 265 77.71 -37.71 14.17
N MET A 266 78.60 -36.84 14.65
CA MET A 266 78.22 -35.51 15.16
C MET A 266 77.47 -34.67 14.11
N THR A 267 77.88 -34.76 12.83
CA THR A 267 77.22 -34.02 11.75
C THR A 267 75.81 -34.58 11.50
N ASN A 268 75.65 -35.89 11.55
CA ASN A 268 74.35 -36.55 11.41
C ASN A 268 73.40 -36.19 12.56
N GLU A 269 73.89 -36.19 13.81
CA GLU A 269 73.09 -35.77 14.97
C GLU A 269 72.58 -34.32 14.84
N ASN A 270 73.45 -33.40 14.42
CA ASN A 270 73.06 -32.01 14.16
C ASN A 270 72.04 -31.89 13.02
N LEU A 271 72.16 -32.70 11.97
CA LEU A 271 71.20 -32.73 10.86
C LEU A 271 69.83 -33.24 11.32
N ASP A 272 69.80 -34.26 12.18
CA ASP A 272 68.56 -34.79 12.74
C ASP A 272 67.88 -33.80 13.69
N GLU A 273 68.63 -33.09 14.52
CA GLU A 273 68.08 -32.02 15.37
C GLU A 273 67.48 -30.89 14.52
N LEU A 274 68.16 -30.49 13.44
CA LEU A 274 67.66 -29.46 12.54
C LEU A 274 66.39 -29.92 11.80
N ARG A 275 66.34 -31.19 11.38
CA ARG A 275 65.14 -31.79 10.77
C ARG A 275 63.97 -31.81 11.76
N TYR A 276 64.22 -32.17 13.02
CA TYR A 276 63.19 -32.14 14.06
C TYR A 276 62.63 -30.72 14.25
N LYS A 277 63.50 -29.73 14.43
CA LYS A 277 63.10 -28.31 14.58
C LYS A 277 62.35 -27.78 13.35
N TYR A 278 62.78 -28.16 12.15
CA TYR A 278 62.09 -27.79 10.91
C TYR A 278 60.67 -28.37 10.86
N ASN A 279 60.52 -29.65 11.20
CA ASN A 279 59.22 -30.32 11.20
C ASN A 279 58.29 -29.74 12.29
N GLU A 280 58.81 -29.47 13.48
CA GLU A 280 58.06 -28.83 14.58
C GLU A 280 57.54 -27.45 14.17
N ASN A 281 58.41 -26.62 13.60
CA ASN A 281 58.02 -25.29 13.11
C ASN A 281 57.00 -25.38 11.96
N THR A 282 57.14 -26.36 11.06
CA THR A 282 56.21 -26.58 9.95
C THR A 282 54.82 -26.98 10.46
N MET A 283 54.74 -27.87 11.44
CA MET A 283 53.47 -28.26 12.07
C MET A 283 52.84 -27.08 12.83
N SER A 284 53.64 -26.32 13.58
CA SER A 284 53.17 -25.14 14.31
C SER A 284 52.60 -24.08 13.36
N LEU A 285 53.29 -23.81 12.25
CA LEU A 285 52.83 -22.88 11.22
C LEU A 285 51.54 -23.36 10.55
N SER A 286 51.45 -24.65 10.23
CA SER A 286 50.24 -25.23 9.62
C SER A 286 49.02 -25.06 10.54
N ARG A 287 49.17 -25.36 11.83
CA ARG A 287 48.11 -25.13 12.83
C ARG A 287 47.70 -23.66 12.95
N MET A 288 48.67 -22.74 12.95
CA MET A 288 48.35 -21.30 12.99
C MET A 288 47.60 -20.84 11.72
N LEU A 289 47.94 -21.39 10.55
CA LEU A 289 47.21 -21.08 9.31
C LEU A 289 45.77 -21.59 9.37
N GLU A 290 45.55 -22.81 9.86
CA GLU A 290 44.21 -23.37 10.08
C GLU A 290 43.38 -22.54 11.07
N GLU A 291 43.98 -22.12 12.18
CA GLU A 291 43.32 -21.25 13.16
C GLU A 291 42.99 -19.88 12.55
N LYS A 292 43.89 -19.30 11.76
CA LYS A 292 43.65 -18.03 11.07
C LYS A 292 42.51 -18.15 10.05
N ASP A 293 42.44 -19.25 9.31
CA ASP A 293 41.38 -19.49 8.33
C ASP A 293 40.04 -19.74 9.03
N LYS A 294 40.02 -20.47 10.14
CA LYS A 294 38.82 -20.66 10.97
C LYS A 294 38.29 -19.33 11.51
N LEU A 295 39.16 -18.52 12.13
CA LEU A 295 38.77 -17.21 12.65
C LEU A 295 38.27 -16.27 11.55
N HIS A 296 38.88 -16.31 10.37
CA HIS A 296 38.42 -15.53 9.23
C HIS A 296 37.03 -15.97 8.77
N ASN A 297 36.78 -17.27 8.68
CA ASN A 297 35.47 -17.81 8.31
C ASN A 297 34.39 -17.41 9.33
N ASP A 298 34.66 -17.58 10.63
CA ASP A 298 33.75 -17.19 11.71
C ASP A 298 33.42 -15.68 11.65
N PHE A 299 34.44 -14.83 11.43
CA PHE A 299 34.25 -13.39 11.26
C PHE A 299 33.37 -13.04 10.05
N VAL A 300 33.60 -13.69 8.90
CA VAL A 300 32.80 -13.48 7.69
C VAL A 300 31.36 -13.92 7.91
N GLU A 301 31.15 -15.04 8.61
CA GLU A 301 29.81 -15.57 8.90
C GLU A 301 29.02 -14.66 9.83
N GLU A 302 29.63 -14.20 10.93
CA GLU A 302 29.01 -13.25 11.85
C GLU A 302 28.76 -11.89 11.18
N THR A 303 29.67 -11.42 10.32
CA THR A 303 29.43 -10.21 9.52
C THR A 303 28.22 -10.37 8.60
N ARG A 304 28.09 -11.51 7.91
CA ARG A 304 26.93 -11.81 7.06
C ARG A 304 25.64 -11.87 7.87
N LYS A 305 25.66 -12.52 9.04
CA LYS A 305 24.52 -12.62 9.95
C LYS A 305 24.08 -11.24 10.46
N MET A 306 25.03 -10.42 10.91
CA MET A 306 24.77 -9.03 11.31
C MET A 306 24.14 -8.21 10.18
N GLN A 307 24.66 -8.34 8.94
CA GLN A 307 24.07 -7.67 7.78
C GLN A 307 22.66 -8.16 7.44
N ARG A 308 22.37 -9.46 7.57
CA ARG A 308 21.00 -9.99 7.38
C ARG A 308 20.06 -9.42 8.43
N THR A 309 20.42 -9.47 9.71
CA THR A 309 19.62 -8.89 10.79
C THR A 309 19.37 -7.40 10.59
N ALA A 310 20.38 -6.64 10.16
CA ALA A 310 20.22 -5.22 9.84
C ALA A 310 19.24 -4.99 8.67
N ARG A 311 19.33 -5.77 7.59
CA ARG A 311 18.38 -5.69 6.46
C ARG A 311 16.97 -6.06 6.87
N ASP A 312 16.81 -7.11 7.68
CA ASP A 312 15.50 -7.55 8.18
C ASP A 312 14.89 -6.49 9.12
N ASN A 313 15.70 -5.85 9.98
CA ASN A 313 15.26 -4.73 10.80
C ASN A 313 14.75 -3.56 9.95
N VAL A 314 15.51 -3.16 8.92
CA VAL A 314 15.10 -2.09 8.01
C VAL A 314 13.80 -2.46 7.29
N ARG A 315 13.67 -3.69 6.80
CA ARG A 315 12.45 -4.17 6.15
C ARG A 315 11.25 -4.08 7.10
N ARG A 316 11.38 -4.57 8.34
CA ARG A 316 10.30 -4.46 9.35
C ARG A 316 9.87 -3.03 9.61
N ILE A 317 10.84 -2.11 9.75
CA ILE A 317 10.55 -0.68 9.96
C ILE A 317 9.79 -0.11 8.76
N LEU A 318 10.17 -0.46 7.53
CA LEU A 318 9.47 0.00 6.33
C LEU A 318 8.04 -0.56 6.26
N ASP A 319 7.86 -1.85 6.54
CA ASP A 319 6.53 -2.49 6.57
C ASP A 319 5.62 -1.85 7.63
N GLU A 320 6.17 -1.55 8.82
CA GLU A 320 5.46 -0.82 9.88
C GLU A 320 5.12 0.61 9.47
N GLN A 321 6.04 1.33 8.81
CA GLN A 321 5.78 2.67 8.29
C GLN A 321 4.68 2.66 7.24
N GLU A 322 4.67 1.70 6.32
CA GLU A 322 3.63 1.57 5.30
C GLU A 322 2.25 1.31 5.94
N LYS A 323 2.19 0.39 6.92
CA LYS A 323 0.96 0.10 7.65
C LYS A 323 0.44 1.33 8.41
N LEU A 324 1.32 2.04 9.13
CA LEU A 324 0.95 3.26 9.84
C LEU A 324 0.48 4.35 8.88
N ASN A 325 1.12 4.49 7.72
CA ASN A 325 0.72 5.46 6.70
C ASN A 325 -0.67 5.12 6.13
N TYR A 326 -0.96 3.84 5.88
CA TYR A 326 -2.28 3.38 5.48
C TYR A 326 -3.35 3.69 6.54
N GLU A 327 -3.06 3.43 7.82
CA GLU A 327 -3.96 3.77 8.93
C GLU A 327 -4.20 5.28 9.06
N LEU A 328 -3.14 6.08 8.91
CA LEU A 328 -3.21 7.55 8.91
C LEU A 328 -4.11 8.06 7.79
N GLU A 329 -3.89 7.58 6.57
CA GLU A 329 -4.66 7.99 5.39
C GLU A 329 -6.13 7.57 5.50
N SER A 330 -6.39 6.38 6.06
CA SER A 330 -7.75 5.93 6.39
C SER A 330 -8.43 6.86 7.40
N LYS A 331 -7.75 7.24 8.48
CA LYS A 331 -8.26 8.19 9.47
C LYS A 331 -8.50 9.58 8.87
N LYS A 332 -7.59 10.05 8.01
CA LYS A 332 -7.73 11.33 7.29
C LYS A 332 -8.98 11.33 6.40
N ARG A 333 -9.19 10.27 5.61
CA ARG A 333 -10.41 10.13 4.79
C ARG A 333 -11.69 10.11 5.62
N LYS A 334 -11.68 9.46 6.79
CA LYS A 334 -12.82 9.48 7.73
C LYS A 334 -13.09 10.89 8.24
N LEU A 335 -12.05 11.62 8.67
CA LEU A 335 -12.19 13.02 9.10
C LEU A 335 -12.73 13.92 7.99
N ASP A 336 -12.23 13.78 6.76
CA ASP A 336 -12.75 14.52 5.60
C ASP A 336 -14.24 14.22 5.35
N SER A 337 -14.64 12.95 5.47
CA SER A 337 -16.05 12.56 5.33
C SER A 337 -16.94 13.16 6.42
N TRP A 338 -16.46 13.16 7.67
CA TRP A 338 -17.17 13.77 8.80
C TRP A 338 -17.25 15.29 8.67
N SER A 339 -16.18 15.94 8.24
CA SER A 339 -16.17 17.39 7.98
C SER A 339 -17.18 17.77 6.89
N LYS A 340 -17.23 17.02 5.78
CA LYS A 340 -18.23 17.24 4.72
C LYS A 340 -19.66 17.07 5.24
N GLU A 341 -19.90 16.04 6.04
CA GLU A 341 -21.23 15.80 6.62
C GLU A 341 -21.62 16.86 7.66
N LEU A 342 -20.68 17.31 8.49
CA LEU A 342 -20.89 18.40 9.43
C LEU A 342 -21.25 19.69 8.70
N ASN A 343 -20.50 20.06 7.65
CA ASN A 343 -20.79 21.25 6.85
C ASN A 343 -22.19 21.18 6.20
N LYS A 344 -22.63 20.00 5.74
CA LYS A 344 -24.00 19.82 5.22
C LYS A 344 -25.04 20.06 6.30
N ARG A 345 -24.84 19.50 7.50
CA ARG A 345 -25.75 19.71 8.64
C ARG A 345 -25.80 21.16 9.06
N GLU A 346 -24.66 21.81 9.17
CA GLU A 346 -24.57 23.23 9.53
C GLU A 346 -25.29 24.11 8.49
N ALA A 347 -25.10 23.85 7.19
CA ALA A 347 -25.82 24.54 6.13
C ALA A 347 -27.34 24.29 6.15
N LEU A 348 -27.80 23.09 6.55
CA LEU A 348 -29.22 22.80 6.74
C LEU A 348 -29.78 23.58 7.94
N THR A 349 -29.10 23.51 9.09
CA THR A 349 -29.48 24.24 10.31
C THR A 349 -29.56 25.74 10.05
N GLU A 350 -28.59 26.31 9.33
CA GLU A 350 -28.61 27.75 9.01
C GLU A 350 -29.78 28.13 8.09
N ARG A 351 -30.10 27.29 7.09
CA ARG A 351 -31.30 27.50 6.25
C ARG A 351 -32.59 27.41 7.06
N GLU A 352 -32.70 26.44 7.97
CA GLU A 352 -33.86 26.31 8.85
C GLU A 352 -34.00 27.50 9.79
N ARG A 353 -32.89 27.97 10.36
CA ARG A 353 -32.86 29.19 11.18
C ARG A 353 -33.34 30.41 10.41
N GLN A 354 -32.84 30.61 9.19
CA GLN A 354 -33.27 31.72 8.32
C GLN A 354 -34.76 31.64 8.00
N LYS A 355 -35.26 30.44 7.67
CA LYS A 355 -36.69 30.22 7.42
C LYS A 355 -37.55 30.54 8.64
N LEU A 356 -37.13 30.09 9.84
CA LEU A 356 -37.83 30.40 11.08
C LEU A 356 -37.85 31.91 11.38
N ASP A 357 -36.76 32.62 11.13
CA ASP A 357 -36.70 34.08 11.28
C ASP A 357 -37.62 34.82 10.29
N GLU A 358 -37.69 34.37 9.04
CA GLU A 358 -38.63 34.90 8.05
C GLU A 358 -40.08 34.64 8.45
N ASP A 359 -40.40 33.42 8.90
CA ASP A 359 -41.74 33.05 9.34
C ASP A 359 -42.15 33.84 10.60
N LYS A 360 -41.21 34.08 11.53
CA LYS A 360 -41.43 34.94 12.69
C LYS A 360 -41.74 36.37 12.28
N LYS A 361 -40.98 36.96 11.36
CA LYS A 361 -41.26 38.31 10.81
C LYS A 361 -42.62 38.39 10.13
N LYS A 362 -42.98 37.40 9.32
CA LYS A 362 -44.32 37.34 8.68
C LYS A 362 -45.43 37.23 9.73
N ASN A 363 -45.22 36.41 10.76
CA ASN A 363 -46.19 36.26 11.84
C ASN A 363 -46.36 37.56 12.64
N ASP A 364 -45.27 38.27 12.94
CA ASP A 364 -45.31 39.57 13.60
C ASP A 364 -46.06 40.61 12.75
N GLN A 365 -45.81 40.65 11.44
CA GLN A 365 -46.57 41.50 10.50
C GLN A 365 -48.06 41.16 10.47
N ARG A 366 -48.39 39.86 10.44
CA ARG A 366 -49.78 39.39 10.46
C ARG A 366 -50.46 39.75 11.78
N ASN A 367 -49.80 39.57 12.92
CA ASN A 367 -50.30 39.95 14.23
C ASN A 367 -50.53 41.46 14.33
N ASN A 368 -49.58 42.28 13.86
CA ASN A 368 -49.75 43.74 13.81
C ASN A 368 -50.94 44.14 12.95
N SER A 369 -51.09 43.52 11.77
CA SER A 369 -52.23 43.76 10.88
C SER A 369 -53.56 43.35 11.51
N LEU A 370 -53.59 42.20 12.19
CA LEU A 370 -54.77 41.69 12.88
C LEU A 370 -55.15 42.56 14.08
N HIS A 371 -54.16 43.06 14.83
CA HIS A 371 -54.35 44.03 15.89
C HIS A 371 -54.97 45.33 15.35
N LEU A 372 -54.41 45.88 14.26
CA LEU A 372 -54.96 47.06 13.59
C LEU A 372 -56.41 46.84 13.13
N ALA A 373 -56.69 45.69 12.50
CA ALA A 373 -58.04 45.34 12.08
C ALA A 373 -59.02 45.20 13.26
N SER A 374 -58.57 44.62 14.38
CA SER A 374 -59.37 44.49 15.59
C SER A 374 -59.70 45.85 16.21
N VAL A 375 -58.71 46.77 16.26
CA VAL A 375 -58.92 48.15 16.71
C VAL A 375 -59.93 48.87 15.82
N GLU A 376 -59.82 48.72 14.51
CA GLU A 376 -60.74 49.36 13.57
C GLU A 376 -62.15 48.77 13.63
N GLN A 377 -62.27 47.46 13.86
CA GLN A 377 -63.55 46.82 14.12
C GLN A 377 -64.21 47.37 15.39
N LYS A 378 -63.45 47.52 16.50
CA LYS A 378 -63.98 48.12 17.74
C LYS A 378 -64.52 49.53 17.51
N LYS A 379 -63.78 50.38 16.79
CA LYS A 379 -64.25 51.72 16.42
C LYS A 379 -65.53 51.67 15.57
N ALA A 380 -65.61 50.75 14.62
CA ALA A 380 -66.80 50.59 13.80
C ALA A 380 -68.00 50.11 14.61
N ASP A 381 -67.80 49.17 15.53
CA ASP A 381 -68.84 48.66 16.43
C ASP A 381 -69.34 49.77 17.38
N GLU A 382 -68.44 50.59 17.94
CA GLU A 382 -68.78 51.78 18.73
C GLU A 382 -69.59 52.81 17.92
N ASN A 383 -69.22 53.04 16.66
CA ASN A 383 -69.96 53.92 15.75
C ASN A 383 -71.38 53.40 15.47
N VAL A 384 -71.53 52.09 15.23
CA VAL A 384 -72.85 51.47 15.05
C VAL A 384 -73.69 51.58 16.31
N LEU A 385 -73.10 51.36 17.49
CA LEU A 385 -73.81 51.49 18.75
C LEU A 385 -74.36 52.91 18.95
N ARG A 386 -73.54 53.94 18.64
CA ARG A 386 -73.99 55.34 18.66
C ARG A 386 -75.16 55.59 17.71
N LEU A 387 -75.06 55.10 16.47
CA LEU A 387 -76.13 55.24 15.48
C LEU A 387 -77.43 54.54 15.91
N VAL A 388 -77.34 53.37 16.54
CA VAL A 388 -78.51 52.66 17.08
C VAL A 388 -79.17 53.45 18.20
N GLU A 389 -78.39 54.04 19.11
CA GLU A 389 -78.93 54.86 20.19
C GLU A 389 -79.53 56.18 19.67
N GLU A 390 -78.97 56.76 18.60
CA GLU A 390 -79.55 57.90 17.87
C GLU A 390 -80.92 57.51 17.27
N GLN A 391 -80.97 56.41 16.51
CA GLN A 391 -82.21 55.88 15.91
C GLN A 391 -83.29 55.60 16.97
N LYS A 392 -82.88 55.09 18.13
CA LYS A 392 -83.80 54.82 19.24
C LYS A 392 -84.38 56.12 19.80
N ARG A 393 -83.57 57.16 20.00
CA ARG A 393 -84.03 58.50 20.41
C ARG A 393 -84.97 59.11 19.36
N GLU A 394 -84.58 59.10 18.08
CA GLU A 394 -85.43 59.59 16.99
C GLU A 394 -86.79 58.86 16.93
N LYS A 395 -86.80 57.54 17.16
CA LYS A 395 -88.04 56.76 17.21
C LYS A 395 -88.92 57.15 18.41
N GLU A 396 -88.32 57.37 19.57
CA GLU A 396 -89.04 57.80 20.77
C GLU A 396 -89.64 59.20 20.60
N ASP A 397 -88.88 60.13 20.02
CA ASP A 397 -89.34 61.47 19.66
C ASP A 397 -90.51 61.43 18.66
N ALA A 398 -90.41 60.57 17.64
CA ALA A 398 -91.49 60.38 16.67
C ALA A 398 -92.76 59.80 17.32
N LEU A 399 -92.63 58.82 18.22
CA LEU A 399 -93.77 58.25 18.96
C LEU A 399 -94.43 59.30 19.87
N ASN A 400 -93.63 60.10 20.57
CA ASN A 400 -94.15 61.19 21.39
C ASN A 400 -94.89 62.23 20.53
N LYS A 401 -94.39 62.52 19.32
CA LYS A 401 -95.06 63.45 18.41
C LYS A 401 -96.38 62.90 17.87
N ILE A 402 -96.48 61.60 17.58
CA ILE A 402 -97.73 60.95 17.20
C ILE A 402 -98.77 61.08 18.32
N LEU A 403 -98.37 60.77 19.56
CA LEU A 403 -99.25 60.83 20.72
C LEU A 403 -99.76 62.26 20.99
N GLU A 404 -98.93 63.27 20.73
CA GLU A 404 -99.35 64.68 20.79
C GLU A 404 -100.34 65.04 19.68
N LEU A 405 -100.10 64.58 18.45
CA LEU A 405 -101.02 64.79 17.32
C LEU A 405 -102.36 64.09 17.52
N GLU A 406 -102.39 62.90 18.13
CA GLU A 406 -103.63 62.20 18.50
C GLU A 406 -104.45 63.03 19.50
N LYS A 407 -103.82 63.62 20.52
CA LYS A 407 -104.51 64.54 21.44
C LYS A 407 -105.05 65.79 20.75
N GLN A 408 -104.28 66.36 19.81
CA GLN A 408 -104.72 67.51 19.03
C GLN A 408 -105.91 67.17 18.13
N LEU A 409 -105.94 65.95 17.57
CA LEU A 409 -107.07 65.45 16.79
C LEU A 409 -108.33 65.31 17.65
N ASP A 410 -108.21 64.72 18.84
CA ASP A 410 -109.32 64.59 19.79
C ASP A 410 -109.86 65.97 20.21
N ALA A 411 -108.97 66.94 20.42
CA ALA A 411 -109.34 68.33 20.72
C ALA A 411 -110.07 69.01 19.55
N LYS A 412 -109.63 68.78 18.31
CA LYS A 412 -110.32 69.27 17.10
C LYS A 412 -111.73 68.70 17.01
N GLN A 413 -111.89 67.40 17.17
CA GLN A 413 -113.22 66.76 17.13
C GLN A 413 -114.15 67.32 18.21
N LYS A 414 -113.61 67.66 19.38
CA LYS A 414 -114.37 68.34 20.44
C LYS A 414 -114.80 69.75 20.03
N LEU A 415 -113.89 70.54 19.44
CA LEU A 415 -114.21 71.88 18.93
C LEU A 415 -115.30 71.82 17.83
N GLU A 416 -115.23 70.85 16.92
CA GLU A 416 -116.27 70.60 15.91
C GLU A 416 -117.65 70.35 16.55
N MET A 417 -117.71 69.54 17.61
CA MET A 417 -118.96 69.31 18.35
C MET A 417 -119.47 70.56 19.07
N GLU A 418 -118.58 71.35 19.69
CA GLU A 418 -118.93 72.61 20.38
C GLU A 418 -119.51 73.65 19.40
N ILE A 419 -118.91 73.78 18.20
CA ILE A 419 -119.41 74.65 17.12
C ILE A 419 -120.82 74.24 16.70
N GLU A 420 -121.07 72.95 16.49
CA GLU A 420 -122.38 72.46 16.04
C GLU A 420 -123.45 72.60 17.14
N GLU A 421 -123.07 72.45 18.41
CA GLU A 421 -123.94 72.73 19.55
C GLU A 421 -124.32 74.21 19.64
N ILE A 422 -123.36 75.14 19.45
CA ILE A 422 -123.60 76.59 19.46
C ILE A 422 -124.47 77.00 18.26
N LYS A 423 -124.21 76.48 17.06
CA LYS A 423 -125.07 76.67 15.88
C LYS A 423 -126.50 76.20 16.13
N GLY A 424 -126.67 75.00 16.70
CA GLY A 424 -127.99 74.48 17.06
C GLY A 424 -128.72 75.37 18.07
N LYS A 425 -128.03 75.86 19.10
CA LYS A 425 -128.59 76.81 20.09
C LYS A 425 -128.97 78.16 19.45
N LEU A 426 -128.15 78.69 18.54
CA LEU A 426 -128.43 79.92 17.79
C LEU A 426 -129.66 79.77 16.89
N GLU A 427 -129.80 78.65 16.18
CA GLU A 427 -130.95 78.35 15.31
C GLU A 427 -132.27 78.34 16.12
N VAL A 428 -132.24 77.73 17.31
CA VAL A 428 -133.37 77.69 18.25
C VAL A 428 -133.70 79.08 18.78
N MET A 429 -132.71 79.88 19.19
CA MET A 429 -132.96 81.25 19.68
C MET A 429 -133.52 82.18 18.61
N LYS A 430 -133.16 81.99 17.34
CA LYS A 430 -133.69 82.76 16.20
C LYS A 430 -135.20 82.55 15.97
N HIS A 431 -135.75 81.43 16.45
CA HIS A 431 -137.17 81.08 16.32
C HIS A 431 -138.03 81.45 17.55
N LEU A 432 -137.40 81.79 18.68
CA LEU A 432 -138.07 82.00 19.98
C LEU A 432 -138.22 83.46 20.40
N GLY A 433 -137.63 84.43 19.68
CA GLY A 433 -137.63 85.84 20.06
C GLY A 433 -138.53 86.74 19.21
N ASP A 434 -139.45 87.44 19.86
CA ASP A 434 -140.04 88.67 19.31
C ASP A 434 -138.92 89.71 19.14
N GLN A 435 -138.96 90.46 18.03
CA GLN A 435 -137.85 91.32 17.57
C GLN A 435 -137.50 92.50 18.50
N ASP A 436 -138.22 92.69 19.62
CA ASP A 436 -138.12 93.85 20.52
C ASP A 436 -137.48 93.56 21.90
N ASP A 437 -136.91 92.36 22.16
CA ASP A 437 -136.20 92.05 23.42
C ASP A 437 -134.67 92.24 23.32
N ASP A 438 -134.18 93.39 23.83
CA ASP A 438 -132.76 93.75 23.89
C ASP A 438 -131.89 92.71 24.63
N ALA A 439 -132.44 91.99 25.61
CA ALA A 439 -131.68 90.97 26.35
C ALA A 439 -131.40 89.73 25.49
N VAL A 440 -132.36 89.34 24.63
CA VAL A 440 -132.21 88.23 23.69
C VAL A 440 -131.23 88.60 22.58
N GLN A 441 -131.31 89.82 22.04
CA GLN A 441 -130.38 90.31 21.02
C GLN A 441 -128.94 90.36 21.53
N LYS A 442 -128.72 90.81 22.77
CA LYS A 442 -127.39 90.82 23.38
C LYS A 442 -126.81 89.40 23.50
N LYS A 443 -127.65 88.42 23.87
CA LYS A 443 -127.22 87.02 24.03
C LYS A 443 -126.97 86.31 22.70
N ILE A 444 -127.74 86.62 21.66
CA ILE A 444 -127.48 86.18 20.29
C ILE A 444 -126.15 86.75 19.81
N LYS A 445 -125.85 88.03 20.10
CA LYS A 445 -124.57 88.64 19.74
C LYS A 445 -123.39 87.99 20.46
N GLU A 446 -123.48 87.78 21.77
CA GLU A 446 -122.44 87.10 22.56
C GLU A 446 -122.17 85.67 22.05
N MET A 447 -123.22 84.90 21.70
CA MET A 447 -123.04 83.56 21.11
C MET A 447 -122.54 83.57 19.67
N ASN A 448 -122.83 84.62 18.89
CA ASN A 448 -122.24 84.79 17.57
C ASN A 448 -120.75 85.13 17.66
N ASP A 449 -120.35 86.00 18.59
CA ASP A 449 -118.94 86.32 18.83
C ASP A 449 -118.17 85.06 19.29
N GLU A 450 -118.76 84.23 20.18
CA GLU A 450 -118.17 82.95 20.61
C GLU A 450 -118.11 81.91 19.46
N LEU A 451 -119.13 81.88 18.58
CA LEU A 451 -119.13 81.03 17.40
C LEU A 451 -118.05 81.45 16.40
N GLU A 452 -117.87 82.76 16.18
CA GLU A 452 -116.86 83.31 15.28
C GLU A 452 -115.44 82.96 15.78
N GLU A 453 -115.16 83.15 17.07
CA GLU A 453 -113.87 82.75 17.67
C GLU A 453 -113.58 81.24 17.49
N LYS A 454 -114.58 80.37 17.70
CA LYS A 454 -114.43 78.92 17.52
C LYS A 454 -114.29 78.49 16.06
N VAL A 455 -114.97 79.18 15.13
CA VAL A 455 -114.84 78.93 13.69
C VAL A 455 -113.45 79.34 13.20
N ASP A 456 -112.93 80.49 13.66
CA ASP A 456 -111.56 80.94 13.35
C ASP A 456 -110.51 79.93 13.88
N GLU A 457 -110.68 79.41 15.11
CA GLU A 457 -109.83 78.34 15.66
C GLU A 457 -109.84 77.06 14.79
N LEU A 458 -111.00 76.71 14.21
CA LEU A 458 -111.14 75.56 13.33
C LEU A 458 -110.51 75.80 11.95
N GLU A 459 -110.63 77.01 11.40
CA GLU A 459 -110.01 77.40 10.14
C GLU A 459 -108.47 77.34 10.23
N ASP A 460 -107.89 77.78 11.35
CA ASP A 460 -106.46 77.63 11.63
C ASP A 460 -106.01 76.16 11.65
N LEU A 461 -106.82 75.27 12.23
CA LEU A 461 -106.55 73.82 12.24
C LEU A 461 -106.69 73.20 10.84
N GLU A 462 -107.63 73.64 10.02
CA GLU A 462 -107.76 73.19 8.62
C GLU A 462 -106.59 73.64 7.75
N SER A 463 -106.13 74.88 7.94
CA SER A 463 -104.93 75.43 7.29
C SER A 463 -103.68 74.59 7.64
N LEU A 464 -103.55 74.18 8.90
CA LEU A 464 -102.48 73.27 9.33
C LEU A 464 -102.61 71.91 8.64
N ASN A 465 -103.81 71.35 8.52
CA ASN A 465 -104.03 70.07 7.85
C ASN A 465 -103.64 70.14 6.36
N GLN A 466 -103.99 71.22 5.66
CA GLN A 466 -103.59 71.43 4.27
C GLN A 466 -102.06 71.54 4.11
N THR A 467 -101.40 72.15 5.10
CA THR A 467 -99.93 72.20 5.17
C THR A 467 -99.33 70.80 5.36
N LEU A 468 -99.91 69.98 6.22
CA LEU A 468 -99.48 68.59 6.44
C LEU A 468 -99.64 67.73 5.17
N ILE A 469 -100.75 67.85 4.44
CA ILE A 469 -100.94 67.16 3.14
C ILE A 469 -99.85 67.57 2.14
N THR A 470 -99.53 68.86 2.10
CA THR A 470 -98.45 69.37 1.23
C THR A 470 -97.09 68.78 1.62
N LYS A 471 -96.82 68.64 2.92
CA LYS A 471 -95.59 68.03 3.45
C LYS A 471 -95.51 66.52 3.20
N GLU A 472 -96.63 65.82 3.31
CA GLU A 472 -96.71 64.38 3.00
C GLU A 472 -96.38 64.12 1.53
N ARG A 473 -96.96 64.89 0.60
CA ARG A 473 -96.61 64.82 -0.82
C ARG A 473 -95.13 65.11 -1.09
N GLN A 474 -94.56 66.13 -0.45
CA GLN A 474 -93.12 66.44 -0.56
C GLN A 474 -92.26 65.26 -0.06
N SER A 475 -92.61 64.68 1.09
CA SER A 475 -91.89 63.53 1.64
C SER A 475 -92.01 62.29 0.74
N ASN A 476 -93.18 62.03 0.18
CA ASN A 476 -93.38 60.92 -0.75
C ASN A 476 -92.55 61.13 -2.04
N ASP A 477 -92.48 62.34 -2.58
CA ASP A 477 -91.62 62.66 -3.72
C ASP A 477 -90.13 62.41 -3.42
N GLU A 478 -89.68 62.75 -2.21
CA GLU A 478 -88.32 62.45 -1.75
C GLU A 478 -88.07 60.94 -1.62
N LEU A 479 -89.02 60.18 -1.06
CA LEU A 479 -88.94 58.73 -0.97
C LEU A 479 -88.89 58.06 -2.36
N GLN A 480 -89.69 58.55 -3.32
CA GLN A 480 -89.65 58.05 -4.70
C GLN A 480 -88.31 58.36 -5.36
N LYS A 481 -87.73 59.56 -5.17
CA LYS A 481 -86.38 59.90 -5.65
C LYS A 481 -85.33 58.99 -5.03
N ALA A 482 -85.37 58.78 -3.72
CA ALA A 482 -84.45 57.88 -3.02
C ALA A 482 -84.55 56.44 -3.53
N ARG A 483 -85.77 55.96 -3.81
CA ARG A 483 -85.99 54.61 -4.37
C ARG A 483 -85.44 54.50 -5.80
N LYS A 484 -85.59 55.53 -6.63
CA LYS A 484 -85.00 55.59 -7.98
C LYS A 484 -83.46 55.53 -7.90
N GLU A 485 -82.85 56.29 -7.00
CA GLU A 485 -81.40 56.25 -6.82
C GLU A 485 -80.90 54.91 -6.29
N LEU A 486 -81.66 54.27 -5.40
CA LEU A 486 -81.33 52.94 -4.91
C LEU A 486 -81.35 51.90 -6.04
N ILE A 487 -82.32 51.97 -6.95
CA ILE A 487 -82.37 51.13 -8.17
C ILE A 487 -81.15 51.41 -9.07
N ALA A 488 -80.80 52.68 -9.26
CA ALA A 488 -79.66 53.07 -10.09
C ALA A 488 -78.32 52.56 -9.52
N GLY A 489 -78.07 52.80 -8.22
CA GLY A 489 -76.84 52.39 -7.55
C GLY A 489 -76.66 50.87 -7.46
N LEU A 490 -77.76 50.11 -7.37
CA LEU A 490 -77.70 48.65 -7.30
C LEU A 490 -77.55 47.95 -8.65
N ARG A 491 -77.74 48.66 -9.77
CA ARG A 491 -77.65 48.10 -11.13
C ARG A 491 -76.33 47.38 -11.43
N GLY A 492 -75.22 47.81 -10.81
CA GLY A 492 -73.91 47.17 -10.95
C GLY A 492 -73.50 46.22 -9.80
N MET A 493 -74.28 46.16 -8.71
CA MET A 493 -73.95 45.35 -7.52
C MET A 493 -74.75 44.05 -7.40
N LEU A 494 -75.89 43.96 -8.09
CA LEU A 494 -76.75 42.78 -8.08
C LEU A 494 -76.17 41.71 -9.03
N ASP A 495 -76.09 40.49 -8.52
CA ASP A 495 -75.58 39.32 -9.24
C ASP A 495 -76.78 38.51 -9.73
N VAL A 496 -76.67 37.80 -10.86
CA VAL A 496 -77.77 36.98 -11.42
C VAL A 496 -78.28 35.93 -10.43
N ARG A 497 -77.47 35.58 -9.41
CA ARG A 497 -77.83 34.62 -8.34
C ARG A 497 -78.39 35.25 -7.07
N SER A 498 -78.64 36.57 -7.01
CA SER A 498 -79.18 37.20 -5.80
C SER A 498 -80.70 37.03 -5.67
N HIS A 499 -81.17 36.90 -4.43
CA HIS A 499 -82.60 36.83 -4.10
C HIS A 499 -83.34 38.16 -4.33
N ILE A 500 -82.59 39.27 -4.38
CA ILE A 500 -83.08 40.59 -4.79
C ILE A 500 -82.50 40.89 -6.17
N GLN A 501 -83.34 41.27 -7.12
CA GLN A 501 -82.94 41.61 -8.49
C GLN A 501 -83.62 42.90 -8.93
N ILE A 502 -83.12 43.50 -10.01
CA ILE A 502 -83.85 44.56 -10.71
C ILE A 502 -84.68 43.89 -11.80
N LYS A 503 -85.99 43.97 -11.67
CA LYS A 503 -86.94 43.51 -12.68
C LYS A 503 -87.43 44.73 -13.47
N ARG A 504 -87.51 44.61 -14.79
CA ARG A 504 -88.17 45.62 -15.64
C ARG A 504 -89.60 45.18 -15.85
N MET A 505 -90.53 45.85 -15.17
CA MET A 505 -91.95 45.53 -15.17
C MET A 505 -92.53 45.88 -16.54
N GLY A 506 -93.08 44.90 -17.25
CA GLY A 506 -93.63 45.08 -18.60
C GLY A 506 -92.69 44.72 -19.76
N ASP A 507 -91.49 44.21 -19.47
CA ASP A 507 -90.65 43.60 -20.49
C ASP A 507 -91.00 42.11 -20.69
N LEU A 508 -90.92 41.66 -21.93
CA LEU A 508 -91.04 40.26 -22.27
C LEU A 508 -89.76 39.49 -21.90
N ASP A 509 -89.94 38.32 -21.29
CA ASP A 509 -88.86 37.35 -21.16
C ASP A 509 -88.62 36.70 -22.52
N TYR A 510 -87.39 36.73 -23.00
CA TYR A 510 -86.98 36.12 -24.27
C TYR A 510 -87.08 34.58 -24.24
N LYS A 511 -86.92 33.96 -23.06
CA LYS A 511 -86.76 32.51 -22.93
C LYS A 511 -87.98 31.71 -23.41
N PRO A 512 -89.24 32.06 -23.06
CA PRO A 512 -90.43 31.43 -23.65
C PRO A 512 -90.45 31.48 -25.18
N PHE A 513 -90.07 32.61 -25.78
CA PHE A 513 -90.02 32.76 -27.24
C PHE A 513 -88.97 31.84 -27.87
N TYR A 514 -87.77 31.77 -27.27
CA TYR A 514 -86.71 30.88 -27.75
C TYR A 514 -87.08 29.40 -27.64
N ASN A 515 -87.65 28.98 -26.51
CA ASN A 515 -88.03 27.58 -26.30
C ASN A 515 -89.02 27.09 -27.35
N VAL A 516 -90.09 27.87 -27.58
CA VAL A 516 -91.11 27.55 -28.59
C VAL A 516 -90.52 27.58 -30.00
N CYS A 517 -89.66 28.55 -30.33
CA CYS A 517 -89.02 28.61 -31.64
C CYS A 517 -88.02 27.45 -31.85
N LYS A 518 -87.31 27.01 -30.81
CA LYS A 518 -86.36 25.88 -30.89
C LYS A 518 -87.04 24.56 -31.22
N GLU A 519 -88.29 24.37 -30.81
CA GLU A 519 -89.08 23.20 -31.19
C GLU A 519 -89.49 23.20 -32.67
N ARG A 520 -89.50 24.38 -33.31
CA ARG A 520 -90.04 24.57 -34.66
C ARG A 520 -88.97 24.84 -35.73
N PHE A 521 -87.80 25.32 -35.36
CA PHE A 521 -86.75 25.77 -36.27
C PHE A 521 -85.37 25.20 -35.87
N SER A 522 -84.40 25.26 -36.77
CA SER A 522 -83.00 24.94 -36.43
C SER A 522 -82.46 25.93 -35.38
N ASP A 523 -81.43 25.57 -34.60
CA ASP A 523 -80.95 26.42 -33.49
C ASP A 523 -80.58 27.87 -33.93
N GLU A 524 -79.95 28.04 -35.09
CA GLU A 524 -79.60 29.37 -35.63
C GLU A 524 -80.85 30.16 -36.06
N GLU A 525 -81.81 29.51 -36.70
CA GLU A 525 -83.07 30.13 -37.14
C GLU A 525 -84.00 30.42 -35.96
N ALA A 526 -84.06 29.52 -34.98
CA ALA A 526 -84.87 29.66 -33.77
C ALA A 526 -84.49 30.91 -33.00
N GLN A 527 -83.19 31.23 -32.95
CA GLN A 527 -82.70 32.45 -32.30
C GLN A 527 -83.22 33.71 -33.01
N VAL A 528 -83.16 33.74 -34.34
CA VAL A 528 -83.64 34.86 -35.17
C VAL A 528 -85.15 35.01 -35.08
N GLN A 529 -85.90 33.90 -35.16
CA GLN A 529 -87.36 33.91 -35.10
C GLN A 529 -87.86 34.34 -33.71
N ALA A 530 -87.28 33.80 -32.65
CA ALA A 530 -87.63 34.18 -31.28
C ALA A 530 -87.35 35.66 -31.01
N SER A 531 -86.23 36.18 -31.50
CA SER A 531 -85.89 37.61 -31.36
C SER A 531 -86.89 38.49 -32.10
N THR A 532 -87.18 38.15 -33.36
CA THR A 532 -88.16 38.87 -34.17
C THR A 532 -89.54 38.89 -33.53
N LEU A 533 -90.02 37.74 -33.04
CA LEU A 533 -91.32 37.60 -32.41
C LEU A 533 -91.39 38.33 -31.06
N CYS A 534 -90.34 38.21 -30.23
CA CYS A 534 -90.26 38.90 -28.94
C CYS A 534 -90.28 40.42 -29.13
N SER A 535 -89.52 40.96 -30.09
CA SER A 535 -89.53 42.40 -30.40
C SER A 535 -90.87 42.86 -30.94
N LEU A 536 -91.49 42.11 -31.86
CA LEU A 536 -92.81 42.43 -32.40
C LEU A 536 -93.87 42.55 -31.29
N TRP A 537 -93.86 41.61 -30.35
CA TRP A 537 -94.79 41.65 -29.23
C TRP A 537 -94.44 42.74 -28.22
N GLN A 538 -93.17 43.00 -27.96
CA GLN A 538 -92.75 44.13 -27.12
C GLN A 538 -93.26 45.45 -27.71
N ASP A 539 -93.13 45.64 -29.02
CA ASP A 539 -93.65 46.83 -29.70
C ASP A 539 -95.18 46.91 -29.61
N ASN A 540 -95.89 45.79 -29.74
CA ASN A 540 -97.34 45.77 -29.54
C ASN A 540 -97.74 46.18 -28.13
N LEU A 541 -97.03 45.72 -27.08
CA LEU A 541 -97.30 46.10 -25.69
C LEU A 541 -97.20 47.62 -25.44
N THR A 542 -96.32 48.30 -26.17
CA THR A 542 -96.13 49.76 -26.03
C THR A 542 -97.19 50.59 -26.73
N LYS A 543 -98.03 49.98 -27.59
CA LYS A 543 -99.10 50.71 -28.31
C LYS A 543 -100.24 51.03 -27.34
N THR A 544 -100.43 52.32 -27.07
CA THR A 544 -101.52 52.82 -26.20
C THR A 544 -102.90 52.44 -26.73
N ASP A 545 -103.05 52.33 -28.04
CA ASP A 545 -104.34 52.02 -28.70
C ASP A 545 -104.75 50.55 -28.56
N TRP A 546 -103.84 49.69 -28.06
CA TRP A 546 -104.14 48.29 -27.77
C TRP A 546 -104.22 48.07 -26.26
N HIS A 547 -105.45 47.91 -25.78
CA HIS A 547 -105.77 47.72 -24.37
C HIS A 547 -106.71 46.52 -24.21
N PRO A 548 -106.19 45.29 -24.24
CA PRO A 548 -106.99 44.06 -24.22
C PRO A 548 -107.46 43.73 -22.79
N PHE A 549 -108.13 44.68 -22.15
CA PHE A 549 -108.73 44.50 -20.83
C PHE A 549 -110.24 44.78 -20.87
N LYS A 550 -110.98 44.10 -20.00
CA LYS A 550 -112.40 44.29 -19.75
C LYS A 550 -112.62 44.53 -18.27
N ILE A 551 -113.58 45.38 -17.93
CA ILE A 551 -113.93 45.68 -16.55
C ILE A 551 -115.02 44.69 -16.09
N ILE A 552 -114.81 44.06 -14.95
CA ILE A 552 -115.80 43.25 -14.24
C ILE A 552 -116.06 43.84 -12.86
N THR A 553 -117.26 43.65 -12.32
CA THR A 553 -117.58 44.09 -10.95
C THR A 553 -117.54 42.87 -10.03
N VAL A 554 -116.65 42.90 -9.04
CA VAL A 554 -116.55 41.87 -7.99
C VAL A 554 -116.73 42.58 -6.64
N ASP A 555 -117.75 42.19 -5.88
CA ASP A 555 -118.07 42.75 -4.55
C ASP A 555 -118.22 44.28 -4.48
N GLY A 556 -118.81 44.89 -5.52
CA GLY A 556 -119.04 46.34 -5.60
C GLY A 556 -117.84 47.15 -6.07
N ASN A 557 -116.67 46.52 -6.28
CA ASN A 557 -115.48 47.15 -6.83
C ASN A 557 -115.28 46.77 -8.30
N ALA A 558 -115.03 47.77 -9.15
CA ALA A 558 -114.66 47.57 -10.53
C ALA A 558 -113.21 47.07 -10.63
N GLN A 559 -113.01 45.89 -11.22
CA GLN A 559 -111.69 45.29 -11.45
C GLN A 559 -111.46 45.11 -12.95
N GLU A 560 -110.26 45.45 -13.40
CA GLU A 560 -109.85 45.35 -14.79
C GLU A 560 -109.09 44.02 -15.02
N ILE A 561 -109.62 43.17 -15.90
CA ILE A 561 -109.08 41.84 -16.20
C ILE A 561 -108.79 41.70 -17.70
N ILE A 562 -107.91 40.77 -18.08
CA ILE A 562 -107.57 40.55 -19.49
C ILE A 562 -108.79 40.04 -20.29
N ASN A 563 -108.98 40.60 -21.48
CA ASN A 563 -109.97 40.12 -22.42
C ASN A 563 -109.39 38.96 -23.26
N GLU A 564 -109.71 37.72 -22.88
CA GLU A 564 -109.22 36.52 -23.59
C GLU A 564 -109.77 36.38 -25.03
N GLU A 565 -110.84 37.10 -25.38
CA GLU A 565 -111.40 37.15 -26.73
C GLU A 565 -110.69 38.16 -27.65
N ASP A 566 -109.73 38.94 -27.13
CA ASP A 566 -108.94 39.86 -27.94
C ASP A 566 -108.30 39.13 -29.12
N GLU A 567 -108.54 39.64 -30.33
CA GLU A 567 -108.15 38.98 -31.57
C GLU A 567 -106.64 38.72 -31.64
N LYS A 568 -105.82 39.66 -31.19
CA LYS A 568 -104.35 39.52 -31.21
C LYS A 568 -103.88 38.50 -30.18
N LEU A 569 -104.40 38.55 -28.95
CA LEU A 569 -104.06 37.58 -27.90
C LEU A 569 -104.50 36.16 -28.28
N ARG A 570 -105.68 36.00 -28.89
CA ARG A 570 -106.19 34.71 -29.36
C ARG A 570 -105.32 34.15 -30.49
N ASN A 571 -105.01 34.96 -31.50
CA ASN A 571 -104.12 34.54 -32.60
C ASN A 571 -102.72 34.18 -32.09
N LEU A 572 -102.17 34.94 -31.13
CA LEU A 572 -100.88 34.62 -30.50
C LEU A 572 -100.89 33.22 -29.86
N LYS A 573 -101.95 32.92 -29.12
CA LYS A 573 -102.12 31.65 -28.41
C LYS A 573 -102.31 30.49 -29.39
N GLU A 574 -103.07 30.68 -30.46
CA GLU A 574 -103.32 29.68 -31.51
C GLU A 574 -102.04 29.41 -32.33
N GLU A 575 -101.32 30.44 -32.75
CA GLU A 575 -100.15 30.31 -33.63
C GLU A 575 -98.90 29.84 -32.88
N TRP A 576 -98.63 30.41 -31.70
CA TRP A 576 -97.36 30.23 -30.98
C TRP A 576 -97.48 29.56 -29.61
N GLY A 577 -98.69 29.23 -29.19
CA GLY A 577 -98.93 28.42 -27.99
C GLY A 577 -99.02 29.21 -26.70
N HIS A 578 -99.28 28.48 -25.61
CA HIS A 578 -99.62 29.03 -24.30
C HIS A 578 -98.45 29.75 -23.61
N GLU A 579 -97.21 29.30 -23.80
CA GLU A 579 -96.05 29.86 -23.10
C GLU A 579 -95.78 31.32 -23.51
N ILE A 580 -95.84 31.62 -24.81
CA ILE A 580 -95.67 32.98 -25.32
C ILE A 580 -96.87 33.86 -24.94
N TYR A 581 -98.09 33.31 -25.02
CA TYR A 581 -99.31 34.01 -24.57
C TYR A 581 -99.21 34.47 -23.11
N GLU A 582 -98.84 33.57 -22.18
CA GLU A 582 -98.71 33.92 -20.76
C GLU A 582 -97.60 34.95 -20.51
N CYS A 583 -96.50 34.86 -21.25
CA CYS A 583 -95.43 35.85 -21.17
C CYS A 583 -95.95 37.25 -21.55
N VAL A 584 -96.70 37.35 -22.64
CA VAL A 584 -97.29 38.61 -23.13
C VAL A 584 -98.35 39.14 -22.16
N VAL A 585 -99.23 38.27 -21.65
CA VAL A 585 -100.26 38.64 -20.67
C VAL A 585 -99.66 39.11 -19.36
N THR A 586 -98.59 38.47 -18.88
CA THR A 586 -97.89 38.88 -17.66
C THR A 586 -97.30 40.28 -17.84
N ALA A 587 -96.60 40.54 -18.95
CA ALA A 587 -96.05 41.85 -19.25
C ALA A 587 -97.16 42.94 -19.39
N LEU A 588 -98.31 42.61 -19.98
CA LEU A 588 -99.47 43.51 -20.04
C LEU A 588 -99.96 43.90 -18.65
N LYS A 589 -100.13 42.93 -17.74
CA LYS A 589 -100.58 43.19 -16.35
C LYS A 589 -99.59 44.07 -15.61
N GLU A 590 -98.29 43.79 -15.77
CA GLU A 590 -97.23 44.59 -15.15
C GLU A 590 -97.22 46.04 -15.64
N LEU A 591 -97.41 46.28 -16.94
CA LEU A 591 -97.54 47.65 -17.46
C LEU A 591 -98.75 48.36 -16.88
N ASN A 592 -99.87 47.67 -16.68
CA ASN A 592 -101.09 48.26 -16.13
C ASN A 592 -100.95 48.62 -14.64
N GLU A 593 -100.23 47.82 -13.86
CA GLU A 593 -100.02 48.07 -12.43
C GLU A 593 -98.97 49.16 -12.17
N TYR A 594 -97.84 49.11 -12.90
CA TYR A 594 -96.68 49.96 -12.58
C TYR A 594 -96.61 51.24 -13.43
N ASN A 595 -97.22 51.26 -14.61
CA ASN A 595 -97.19 52.41 -15.51
C ASN A 595 -98.40 52.45 -16.48
N PRO A 596 -99.64 52.50 -15.95
CA PRO A 596 -100.86 52.36 -16.77
C PRO A 596 -100.95 53.41 -17.88
N SER A 597 -100.58 54.66 -17.60
CA SER A 597 -100.63 55.76 -18.56
C SER A 597 -99.45 55.77 -19.53
N GLY A 598 -98.26 55.37 -19.08
CA GLY A 598 -97.03 55.52 -19.86
C GLY A 598 -96.72 54.35 -20.80
N ARG A 599 -97.21 53.13 -20.50
CA ARG A 599 -97.01 51.91 -21.32
C ARG A 599 -95.54 51.60 -21.69
N TYR A 600 -94.59 52.06 -20.87
CA TYR A 600 -93.17 51.69 -20.96
C TYR A 600 -92.71 50.97 -19.69
N ALA A 601 -91.71 50.11 -19.84
CA ALA A 601 -91.23 49.29 -18.73
C ALA A 601 -90.56 50.13 -17.64
N VAL A 602 -90.87 49.83 -16.37
CA VAL A 602 -90.31 50.51 -15.20
C VAL A 602 -89.43 49.55 -14.42
N SER A 603 -88.23 49.99 -14.05
CA SER A 603 -87.33 49.18 -13.22
C SER A 603 -87.78 49.20 -11.76
N GLU A 604 -87.90 48.03 -11.14
CA GLU A 604 -88.20 47.89 -9.71
C GLU A 604 -87.29 46.88 -9.03
N LEU A 605 -87.09 47.07 -7.72
CA LEU A 605 -86.39 46.08 -6.89
C LEU A 605 -87.36 44.95 -6.58
N TRP A 606 -87.00 43.75 -6.98
CA TRP A 606 -87.86 42.57 -6.94
C TRP A 606 -87.28 41.49 -6.03
N ASN A 607 -88.11 40.94 -5.15
CA ASN A 607 -87.77 39.76 -4.38
C ASN A 607 -88.18 38.54 -5.19
N VAL A 608 -87.19 37.84 -5.75
CA VAL A 608 -87.40 36.69 -6.65
C VAL A 608 -88.06 35.52 -5.91
N LYS A 609 -87.76 35.34 -4.61
CA LYS A 609 -88.34 34.26 -3.81
C LYS A 609 -89.82 34.48 -3.52
N GLU A 610 -90.16 35.72 -3.17
CA GLU A 610 -91.52 36.08 -2.76
C GLU A 610 -92.41 36.47 -3.94
N GLY A 611 -91.85 36.60 -5.15
CA GLY A 611 -92.60 36.99 -6.34
C GLY A 611 -93.26 38.37 -6.24
N ARG A 612 -92.65 39.31 -5.49
CA ARG A 612 -93.19 40.67 -5.27
C ARG A 612 -92.10 41.74 -5.17
N LYS A 613 -92.53 43.00 -5.18
CA LYS A 613 -91.68 44.17 -4.93
C LYS A 613 -90.95 44.03 -3.58
N ALA A 614 -89.64 44.30 -3.59
CA ALA A 614 -88.78 44.23 -2.43
C ALA A 614 -88.98 45.44 -1.50
N THR A 615 -89.01 45.17 -0.20
CA THR A 615 -89.06 46.18 0.86
C THR A 615 -87.69 46.81 1.10
N LEU A 616 -87.65 48.04 1.62
CA LEU A 616 -86.39 48.73 1.95
C LEU A 616 -85.52 47.91 2.92
N LYS A 617 -86.15 47.24 3.90
CA LYS A 617 -85.47 46.37 4.86
C LYS A 617 -84.77 45.19 4.19
N GLU A 618 -85.43 44.53 3.23
CA GLU A 618 -84.85 43.42 2.45
C GLU A 618 -83.64 43.90 1.64
N VAL A 619 -83.75 45.08 1.01
CA VAL A 619 -82.68 45.67 0.18
C VAL A 619 -81.47 46.08 1.03
N ILE A 620 -81.68 46.76 2.17
CA ILE A 620 -80.60 47.15 3.08
C ILE A 620 -79.90 45.91 3.65
N SER A 621 -80.66 44.90 4.06
CA SER A 621 -80.11 43.63 4.57
C SER A 621 -79.24 42.94 3.52
N TYR A 622 -79.67 42.97 2.25
CA TYR A 622 -78.89 42.46 1.14
C TYR A 622 -77.56 43.21 0.96
N ILE A 623 -77.58 44.55 0.94
CA ILE A 623 -76.38 45.39 0.81
C ILE A 623 -75.37 45.09 1.95
N LEU A 624 -75.85 45.04 3.20
CA LEU A 624 -75.02 44.74 4.36
C LEU A 624 -74.37 43.35 4.26
N SER A 625 -75.13 42.35 3.79
CA SER A 625 -74.60 41.00 3.60
C SER A 625 -73.46 40.98 2.57
N LYS A 626 -73.63 41.69 1.43
CA LYS A 626 -72.61 41.78 0.38
C LYS A 626 -71.34 42.46 0.88
N ILE A 627 -71.48 43.57 1.63
CA ILE A 627 -70.35 44.27 2.25
C ILE A 627 -69.59 43.34 3.22
N LYS A 628 -70.29 42.56 4.06
CA LYS A 628 -69.66 41.58 4.96
C LYS A 628 -68.88 40.49 4.20
N THR A 629 -69.43 39.96 3.11
CA THR A 629 -68.71 38.98 2.27
C THR A 629 -67.49 39.56 1.54
N LEU A 630 -67.54 40.82 1.08
CA LEU A 630 -66.39 41.47 0.45
C LEU A 630 -65.23 41.69 1.43
N LYS A 631 -65.54 41.95 2.71
CA LYS A 631 -64.52 42.06 3.78
C LYS A 631 -63.83 40.72 4.08
N ARG A 632 -64.56 39.59 4.03
CA ARG A 632 -63.99 38.24 4.25
C ARG A 632 -63.11 37.70 3.11
N LYS A 633 -63.22 38.23 1.89
CA LYS A 633 -62.39 37.81 0.74
C LYS A 633 -61.06 38.57 0.60
N ARG A 634 -60.86 39.66 1.36
CA ARG A 634 -59.62 40.46 1.38
C ARG A 634 -58.69 40.11 2.55
N THR A 635 -59.11 39.19 3.41
CA THR A 635 -58.29 38.46 4.39
C THR A 635 -58.01 37.07 3.87
#